data_AF-A0A7X9L7T2-F1
#
_entry.id   AF-A0A7X9L7T2-F1
#
_cell.length_a   1.000
_cell.length_b   1.000
_cell.length_c   1.000
_cell.angle_alpha   90.00
_cell.angle_beta   90.00
_cell.angle_gamma   90.00
#
_symmetry.space_group_name_H-M   'P 1'
#
loop_
_entity.id
_entity.type
_entity.pdbx_description
1 polymer ?
#
loop_
_entity_poly.entity_id
_entity_poly.type
_entity_poly.pdbx_seq_one_letter_code
_entity_poly.pdbx_strand_id
1 'polypeptide(L)' 'MVERSPASQVDELQAVAADIRSAVQTVIEGKPEAVELALVALFASGHLLIEDVPGVGKTMLAKAL' A
#
# COMPACT_ATOMS: atom_id res chain seq x y z
N MET A 1 25.78 17.72 3.00
CA MET A 1 24.78 16.86 2.36
C MET A 1 25.10 15.44 2.80
N VAL A 2 24.38 14.90 3.78
CA VAL A 2 24.67 13.56 4.32
C VAL A 2 24.09 12.54 3.33
N GLU A 3 24.95 11.76 2.67
CA GLU A 3 24.50 10.63 1.86
C GLU A 3 23.94 9.56 2.80
N ARG A 4 22.64 9.28 2.68
CA ARG A 4 22.01 8.15 3.38
C ARG A 4 22.51 6.86 2.74
N SER A 5 22.84 5.85 3.56
CA SER A 5 23.19 4.54 3.04
C SER A 5 21.97 3.90 2.36
N PRO A 6 22.15 3.05 1.33
CA PRO A 6 21.04 2.35 0.69
C PRO A 6 20.18 1.55 1.69
N ALA A 7 20.80 0.95 2.70
CA ALA A 7 20.10 0.24 3.77
C ALA A 7 19.15 1.18 4.55
N SER A 8 19.63 2.35 4.96
CA SER A 8 18.79 3.32 5.69
C SER A 8 17.62 3.87 4.87
N GLN A 9 17.76 3.95 3.54
CA GLN A 9 16.67 4.36 2.66
C GLN A 9 15.59 3.27 2.56
N VAL A 10 16.00 2.00 2.51
CA VAL A 10 15.07 0.86 2.51
C VAL A 10 14.31 0.77 3.83
N ASP A 11 15.00 0.96 4.95
CA ASP A 11 14.37 0.95 6.28
C ASP A 11 13.31 2.08 6.42
N GLU A 12 13.63 3.28 5.91
CA GLU A 12 12.71 4.42 5.91
C GLU A 12 11.50 4.16 5.00
N LEU A 13 11.70 3.60 3.81
CA LEU A 13 10.61 3.19 2.92
C LEU A 13 9.72 2.14 3.60
N GLN A 14 10.31 1.16 4.26
CA GLN A 14 9.57 0.11 4.96
C GLN A 14 8.72 0.68 6.10
N ALA A 15 9.24 1.65 6.85
CA ALA A 15 8.48 2.36 7.89
C ALA A 15 7.29 3.12 7.30
N VAL A 16 7.51 3.91 6.24
CA VAL A 16 6.44 4.67 5.58
C VAL A 16 5.37 3.74 4.98
N ALA A 17 5.79 2.64 4.34
CA ALA A 17 4.87 1.65 3.80
C ALA A 17 4.01 1.00 4.90
N ALA A 18 4.62 0.70 6.06
CA ALA A 18 3.90 0.15 7.21
C ALA A 18 2.85 1.14 7.77
N ASP A 19 3.18 2.43 7.84
CA ASP A 19 2.27 3.47 8.30
C ASP A 19 1.06 3.63 7.35
N ILE A 20 1.31 3.67 6.03
CA ILE A 20 0.24 3.75 5.03
C ILE A 20 -0.63 2.49 5.09
N ARG A 21 -0.02 1.30 5.18
CA ARG A 21 -0.74 0.03 5.31
C ARG A 21 -1.67 0.04 6.52
N SER A 22 -1.16 0.47 7.68
CA SER A 22 -1.93 0.59 8.91
C SER A 22 -3.13 1.52 8.74
N ALA A 23 -2.91 2.70 8.13
CA ALA A 23 -3.98 3.66 7.86
C ALA A 23 -5.07 3.08 6.93
N VAL A 24 -4.69 2.41 5.84
CA VAL A 24 -5.65 1.79 4.90
C VAL A 24 -6.42 0.64 5.57
N GLN A 25 -5.79 -0.13 6.44
CA GLN A 25 -6.44 -1.22 7.17
C GLN A 25 -7.50 -0.74 8.18
N THR A 26 -7.55 0.56 8.51
CA THR A 26 -8.66 1.12 9.31
C THR A 26 -9.98 1.20 8.56
N VAL A 27 -9.94 1.19 7.22
CA VAL A 27 -11.12 1.28 6.34
C VAL A 27 -11.32 0.03 5.49
N ILE A 28 -10.28 -0.79 5.30
CA ILE A 28 -10.34 -2.05 4.56
C ILE A 28 -10.14 -3.23 5.50
N GLU A 29 -11.23 -3.94 5.77
CA GLU A 29 -11.21 -5.14 6.61
C GLU A 29 -10.93 -6.41 5.79
N GLY A 30 -10.13 -7.33 6.37
CA GLY A 30 -9.96 -8.68 5.83
C GLY A 30 -9.20 -8.83 4.51
N LYS A 31 -8.50 -7.80 4.02
CA LYS A 31 -7.80 -7.82 2.72
C LYS A 31 -6.33 -7.37 2.75
N PRO A 32 -5.48 -7.98 3.59
CA PRO A 32 -4.08 -7.56 3.72
C PRO A 32 -3.29 -7.66 2.41
N GLU A 33 -3.57 -8.66 1.57
CA GLU A 33 -2.87 -8.86 0.30
C GLU A 33 -3.25 -7.82 -0.77
N ALA A 34 -4.54 -7.46 -0.87
CA ALA A 34 -4.98 -6.43 -1.80
C ALA A 34 -4.38 -5.06 -1.45
N VAL A 35 -4.25 -4.75 -0.15
CA VAL A 35 -3.57 -3.54 0.32
C VAL A 35 -2.08 -3.57 -0.06
N GLU A 36 -1.41 -4.70 0.15
CA GLU A 36 0.01 -4.86 -0.20
C GLU A 36 0.26 -4.66 -1.69
N LEU A 37 -0.50 -5.35 -2.56
CA LEU A 37 -0.37 -5.22 -4.01
C LEU A 37 -0.66 -3.81 -4.51
N ALA A 38 -1.59 -3.11 -3.86
CA ALA A 38 -1.91 -1.73 -4.21
C ALA A 38 -0.77 -0.76 -3.82
N LEU A 39 -0.11 -0.96 -2.67
CA LEU A 39 1.09 -0.21 -2.29
C LEU A 39 2.26 -0.50 -3.23
N VAL A 40 2.46 -1.76 -3.62
CA VAL A 40 3.48 -2.14 -4.62
C VAL A 40 3.21 -1.43 -5.94
N ALA A 41 1.97 -1.46 -6.44
CA ALA A 41 1.61 -0.78 -7.68
C ALA A 41 1.82 0.73 -7.57
N LEU A 42 1.45 1.36 -6.45
CA LEU A 42 1.63 2.79 -6.20
C LEU A 42 3.11 3.18 -6.24
N PHE A 43 3.97 2.50 -5.47
CA PHE A 43 5.39 2.83 -5.39
C PHE A 43 6.15 2.50 -6.69
N ALA A 44 5.73 1.46 -7.40
CA ALA A 44 6.30 1.10 -8.70
C ALA A 44 5.77 1.97 -9.86
N SER A 45 4.86 2.92 -9.60
CA SER A 45 4.16 3.69 -10.63
C SER A 45 3.46 2.79 -11.67
N GLY A 46 2.95 1.63 -11.22
CA GLY A 46 2.24 0.65 -12.02
C GLY A 46 0.73 0.81 -11.97
N HIS A 47 0.02 -0.21 -12.48
CA HIS A 47 -1.43 -0.27 -12.47
C HIS A 47 -1.90 -1.57 -11.83
N LEU A 48 -3.00 -1.51 -11.07
CA LEU A 48 -3.59 -2.66 -10.40
C LEU A 48 -5.03 -2.85 -10.89
N LEU A 49 -5.33 -4.04 -11.39
CA LEU A 49 -6.68 -4.50 -11.67
C LEU A 49 -7.16 -5.37 -10.51
N ILE A 50 -8.32 -5.05 -9.94
CA ILE A 50 -8.90 -5.80 -8.81
C ILE A 50 -10.20 -6.45 -9.27
N GLU A 51 -10.13 -7.74 -9.58
CA GLU A 51 -11.29 -8.57 -9.89
C GLU A 51 -11.76 -9.29 -8.63
N ASP A 52 -12.99 -9.01 -8.21
CA ASP A 52 -13.61 -9.64 -7.04
C ASP A 52 -15.14 -9.49 -7.14
N VAL A 53 -15.91 -10.20 -6.32
CA VAL A 53 -17.38 -10.12 -6.31
C VAL A 53 -17.88 -8.73 -5.85
N PRO A 54 -19.07 -8.26 -6.26
CA PRO A 54 -19.58 -6.93 -5.86
C PRO A 54 -19.67 -6.75 -4.33
N GLY A 55 -19.43 -5.53 -3.83
CA GLY A 55 -19.62 -5.17 -2.40
C GLY A 55 -18.42 -5.39 -1.47
N VAL A 56 -17.31 -5.94 -1.97
CA VAL A 56 -16.12 -6.35 -1.17
C VAL A 56 -15.05 -5.26 -1.00
N GLY A 57 -15.45 -3.98 -0.95
CA GLY A 57 -14.53 -2.89 -0.60
C GLY A 57 -13.55 -2.42 -1.70
N LYS A 58 -13.65 -2.89 -2.95
CA LYS A 58 -12.77 -2.46 -4.07
C LYS A 58 -12.71 -0.94 -4.25
N THR A 59 -13.87 -0.28 -4.26
CA THR A 59 -13.97 1.18 -4.38
C THR A 59 -13.45 1.90 -3.14
N MET A 60 -13.58 1.30 -1.96
CA MET A 60 -13.03 1.87 -0.73
C MET A 60 -11.51 1.81 -0.75
N LEU A 61 -10.93 0.69 -1.21
CA LEU A 61 -9.48 0.55 -1.35
C LEU A 61 -8.91 1.61 -2.29
N ALA A 62 -9.56 1.82 -3.44
CA ALA A 62 -9.16 2.86 -4.40
C ALA A 62 -9.34 4.30 -3.88
N LYS A 63 -10.13 4.52 -2.83
CA LYS A 63 -10.32 5.84 -2.19
C LYS A 63 -9.41 6.05 -0.98
N ALA A 64 -8.97 4.97 -0.35
CA ALA A 64 -8.13 4.99 0.85
C ALA A 64 -6.66 5.23 0.51
N LEU A 65 -6.26 4.90 -0.72
CA LEU A 65 -4.96 5.17 -1.34
C LEU A 65 -5.04 6.45 -2.17
#